data_AF-A0A534ZWS4-F1
#
_entry.id   AF-A0A534ZWS4-F1
#
_cell.length_a   1.000
_cell.length_b   1.000
_cell.length_c   1.000
_cell.angle_alpha   90.00
_cell.angle_beta   90.00
_cell.angle_gamma   90.00
#
_symmetry.space_group_name_H-M   'P 1'
#
loop_
_entity.id
_entity.type
_entity.pdbx_description
1 polymer ?
#
loop_
_entity_poly.entity_id
_entity_poly.type
_entity_poly.pdbx_seq_one_letter_code
_entity_poly.pdbx_strand_id
1 'polypeptide(L)'
;MITTPKTSRPFEEAARAIMYRWAVERDTWVSAAEIAEARAFLQAIGIATTELPDGRFALAGAESAVEASRLILVSLRHLYERRSRPLGS
;
A
#
# COMPACT_ATOMS: atom_id res chain seq x y z
N MET A 1 50.53 -16.26 9.66
CA MET A 1 49.19 -16.26 9.02
C MET A 1 48.42 -15.08 9.60
N ILE A 2 48.14 -14.05 8.80
CA ILE A 2 47.23 -12.97 9.19
C ILE A 2 46.18 -12.91 8.08
N THR A 3 45.00 -13.45 8.37
CA THR A 3 43.84 -13.37 7.49
C THR A 3 43.26 -11.97 7.58
N THR A 4 43.25 -11.27 6.46
CA THR A 4 42.57 -9.99 6.26
C THR A 4 41.06 -10.14 6.49
N PRO A 5 40.37 -9.25 7.22
CA PRO A 5 38.95 -9.04 6.99
C PRO A 5 38.79 -8.16 5.74
N LYS A 6 38.66 -8.81 4.58
CA LYS A 6 37.95 -8.20 3.45
C LYS A 6 36.44 -8.28 3.77
N THR A 7 35.68 -7.30 3.29
CA THR A 7 34.20 -7.27 3.20
C THR A 7 33.37 -6.96 4.46
N SER A 8 33.27 -5.67 4.83
CA SER A 8 32.08 -5.13 5.52
C SER A 8 31.31 -4.07 4.73
N ARG A 9 31.84 -3.58 3.59
CA ARG A 9 31.18 -2.61 2.70
C ARG A 9 29.93 -3.08 1.92
N PRO A 10 29.72 -4.36 1.57
CA PRO A 10 28.60 -4.74 0.70
C PRO A 10 27.22 -4.58 1.34
N PHE A 11 27.10 -4.93 2.64
CA PHE A 11 25.80 -4.87 3.32
C PHE A 11 25.42 -3.44 3.67
N GLU A 12 26.36 -2.57 4.07
CA GLU A 12 26.04 -1.17 4.38
C GLU A 12 25.68 -0.34 3.14
N GLU A 13 26.29 -0.60 1.99
CA GLU A 13 25.90 0.03 0.71
C GLU A 13 24.55 -0.51 0.22
N ALA A 14 24.33 -1.83 0.32
CA ALA A 14 23.04 -2.43 0.02
C ALA A 14 21.94 -1.92 0.97
N ALA A 15 22.23 -1.78 2.26
CA ALA A 15 21.31 -1.25 3.26
C ALA A 15 20.98 0.22 2.98
N ARG A 16 21.95 1.05 2.57
CA ARG A 16 21.69 2.43 2.14
C ARG A 16 20.83 2.49 0.88
N ALA A 17 21.11 1.65 -0.11
CA ALA A 17 20.29 1.58 -1.33
C ALA A 17 18.87 1.07 -1.04
N ILE A 18 18.72 0.10 -0.13
CA ILE A 18 17.42 -0.41 0.33
C ILE A 18 16.67 0.66 1.12
N MET A 19 17.33 1.35 2.05
CA MET A 19 16.73 2.41 2.86
C MET A 19 16.37 3.64 2.02
N TYR A 20 17.20 4.00 1.02
CA TYR A 20 16.92 5.08 0.09
C TYR A 20 15.78 4.71 -0.86
N ARG A 21 15.79 3.50 -1.43
CA ARG A 21 14.69 2.99 -2.24
C ARG A 21 13.40 2.93 -1.43
N TRP A 22 13.45 2.43 -0.21
CA TRP A 22 12.30 2.48 0.71
C TRP A 22 11.88 3.91 1.04
N ALA A 23 12.78 4.86 1.26
CA ALA A 23 12.40 6.24 1.55
C ALA A 23 11.73 6.92 0.35
N VAL A 24 12.32 6.76 -0.85
CA VAL A 24 11.82 7.35 -2.10
C VAL A 24 10.52 6.68 -2.55
N GLU A 25 10.48 5.34 -2.57
CA GLU A 25 9.27 4.58 -2.93
C GLU A 25 8.17 4.75 -1.89
N ARG A 26 8.47 4.97 -0.60
CA ARG A 26 7.45 5.20 0.44
C ARG A 26 6.74 6.55 0.31
N ASP A 27 7.43 7.59 -0.14
CA ASP A 27 6.81 8.90 -0.46
C ASP A 27 6.06 8.88 -1.81
N THR A 28 6.28 7.85 -2.64
CA THR A 28 5.60 7.66 -3.94
C THR A 28 4.58 6.50 -4.00
N TRP A 29 4.50 5.62 -3.00
CA TRP A 29 3.77 4.35 -3.16
C TRP A 29 2.24 4.50 -3.18
N VAL A 30 1.69 5.48 -2.48
CA VAL A 30 0.29 5.89 -2.63
C VAL A 30 0.21 7.36 -2.23
N SER A 31 -0.07 8.21 -3.21
CA SER A 31 -0.31 9.63 -2.98
C SER A 31 -1.60 9.84 -2.18
N ALA A 32 -1.69 10.97 -1.47
CA ALA A 32 -2.93 11.38 -0.81
C ALA A 32 -4.11 11.46 -1.78
N ALA A 33 -3.85 11.79 -3.05
CA ALA A 33 -4.85 11.82 -4.12
C ALA A 33 -5.39 10.40 -4.42
N GLU A 34 -4.52 9.41 -4.60
CA GLU A 34 -4.93 8.01 -4.84
C GLU A 34 -5.68 7.43 -3.64
N ILE A 35 -5.29 7.76 -2.42
CA ILE A 35 -6.04 7.39 -1.20
C ILE A 35 -7.44 8.00 -1.26
N ALA A 36 -7.56 9.29 -1.56
CA ALA A 36 -8.84 9.98 -1.64
C ALA A 36 -9.74 9.36 -2.73
N GLU A 37 -9.19 9.06 -3.91
CA GLU A 37 -9.91 8.41 -5.01
C GLU A 37 -10.39 7.01 -4.64
N ALA A 38 -9.53 6.19 -4.02
CA ALA A 38 -9.92 4.85 -3.57
C ALA A 38 -11.02 4.90 -2.52
N ARG A 39 -10.95 5.84 -1.57
CA ARG A 39 -12.00 6.04 -0.56
C ARG A 39 -13.31 6.48 -1.19
N ALA A 40 -13.26 7.42 -2.13
CA ALA A 40 -14.43 7.89 -2.86
C ALA A 40 -15.09 6.76 -3.65
N PHE A 41 -14.28 5.94 -4.33
CA PHE A 41 -14.77 4.76 -5.05
C PHE A 41 -15.42 3.76 -4.09
N LEU A 42 -14.75 3.39 -2.98
CA LEU A 42 -15.31 2.46 -1.99
C LEU A 42 -16.63 2.97 -1.41
N GLN A 43 -16.71 4.27 -1.09
CA GLN A 43 -17.93 4.91 -0.61
C GLN A 43 -19.06 4.82 -1.66
N ALA A 44 -18.76 5.11 -2.93
CA ALA A 44 -19.73 5.03 -4.03
C ALA A 44 -20.31 3.62 -4.22
N ILE A 45 -19.58 2.59 -3.77
CA ILE A 45 -20.02 1.20 -3.83
C ILE A 45 -20.59 0.67 -2.52
N GLY A 46 -20.80 1.54 -1.53
CA GLY A 46 -21.42 1.22 -0.24
C GLY A 46 -20.45 0.74 0.85
N ILE A 47 -19.13 0.85 0.64
CA ILE A 47 -18.12 0.47 1.63
C ILE A 47 -17.55 1.74 2.25
N ALA A 48 -18.02 2.07 3.45
CA ALA A 48 -17.51 3.23 4.19
C ALA A 48 -16.06 3.01 4.64
N THR A 49 -15.26 4.08 4.61
CA THR A 49 -13.86 4.10 5.05
C THR A 49 -13.65 5.16 6.12
N THR A 50 -13.08 4.77 7.26
CA THR A 50 -12.73 5.69 8.35
C THR A 50 -11.23 5.66 8.58
N GLU A 51 -10.59 6.81 8.53
CA GLU A 51 -9.17 6.96 8.85
C GLU A 51 -8.97 6.97 10.36
N LEU A 52 -7.98 6.24 10.84
CA LEU A 52 -7.65 6.08 12.25
C LEU A 52 -6.45 6.97 12.64
N PRO A 53 -6.26 7.27 13.94
CA PRO A 53 -5.16 8.12 14.41
C PRO A 53 -3.76 7.61 14.06
N ASP A 54 -3.60 6.32 13.77
CA ASP A 54 -2.35 5.69 13.38
C ASP A 54 -2.10 5.68 11.85
N GLY A 55 -2.98 6.32 11.07
CA GLY A 55 -2.88 6.41 9.61
C GLY A 55 -3.46 5.21 8.85
N ARG A 56 -4.02 4.23 9.55
CA ARG A 56 -4.73 3.09 8.94
C ARG A 56 -6.20 3.41 8.67
N PHE A 57 -6.85 2.55 7.90
CA PHE A 57 -8.25 2.70 7.50
C PHE A 57 -9.10 1.52 7.99
N ALA A 58 -10.16 1.82 8.72
CA ALA A 58 -11.24 0.87 8.99
C ALA A 58 -12.22 0.85 7.80
N LEU A 59 -12.55 -0.35 7.31
CA LEU A 59 -13.51 -0.55 6.23
C LEU A 59 -14.79 -1.16 6.81
N ALA A 60 -15.96 -0.68 6.38
CA ALA A 60 -17.22 -1.29 6.76
C ALA A 60 -17.25 -2.78 6.34
N GLY A 61 -17.53 -3.67 7.29
CA GLY A 61 -17.57 -5.11 7.08
C GLY A 61 -16.20 -5.82 7.11
N ALA A 62 -15.10 -5.11 7.35
CA ALA A 62 -13.80 -5.71 7.60
C ALA A 62 -13.52 -5.86 9.10
N GLU A 63 -12.92 -6.98 9.51
CA GLU A 63 -12.59 -7.26 10.92
C GLU A 63 -11.39 -6.46 11.42
N SER A 64 -10.52 -6.00 10.53
CA SER A 64 -9.26 -5.32 10.87
C SER A 64 -9.03 -4.09 10.01
N ALA A 65 -8.48 -3.04 10.62
CA ALA A 65 -8.00 -1.86 9.89
C ALA A 65 -6.79 -2.18 9.00
N VAL A 66 -6.69 -1.48 7.88
CA VAL A 66 -5.70 -1.75 6.82
C VAL A 66 -4.85 -0.52 6.49
N GLU A 67 -3.62 -0.75 6.02
CA GLU A 67 -2.74 0.31 5.50
C GLU A 67 -3.27 0.91 4.18
N ALA A 68 -2.81 2.11 3.84
CA ALA A 68 -3.17 2.82 2.60
C ALA A 68 -2.98 1.96 1.33
N SER A 69 -1.87 1.24 1.21
CA SER A 69 -1.59 0.38 0.06
C SER A 69 -2.58 -0.80 -0.04
N ARG A 70 -3.03 -1.34 1.09
CA ARG A 70 -4.05 -2.39 1.12
C ARG A 70 -5.44 -1.84 0.80
N LEU A 71 -5.74 -0.60 1.20
CA LEU A 71 -6.97 0.11 0.81
C LEU A 71 -7.05 0.26 -0.72
N ILE A 72 -5.97 0.70 -1.39
CA ILE A 72 -5.91 0.79 -2.86
C ILE A 72 -6.13 -0.58 -3.50
N LEU A 73 -5.49 -1.63 -2.99
CA LEU A 73 -5.65 -2.96 -3.56
C LEU A 73 -7.10 -3.46 -3.48
N VAL A 74 -7.80 -3.16 -2.36
CA VAL A 74 -9.21 -3.52 -2.20
C VAL A 74 -10.09 -2.73 -3.17
N SER A 75 -9.85 -1.43 -3.36
CA SER A 75 -10.62 -0.63 -4.32
C SER A 75 -10.42 -1.12 -5.76
N LEU A 76 -9.17 -1.38 -6.16
CA LEU A 76 -8.86 -1.92 -7.48
C LEU A 76 -9.50 -3.29 -7.71
N ARG A 77 -9.45 -4.19 -6.73
CA ARG A 77 -10.10 -5.51 -6.86
C ARG A 77 -11.59 -5.37 -7.14
N HIS A 78 -12.30 -4.53 -6.40
CA HIS A 78 -13.72 -4.26 -6.64
C HIS A 78 -13.97 -3.60 -8.00
N LEU A 79 -13.10 -2.69 -8.44
CA LEU A 79 -13.18 -2.08 -9.76
C LEU A 79 -13.10 -3.13 -10.87
N TYR A 80 -12.15 -4.05 -10.79
CA TYR A 80 -11.96 -5.09 -11.80
C TYR A 80 -13.04 -6.18 -11.75
N GLU A 81 -13.46 -6.63 -10.57
CA GLU A 81 -14.58 -7.59 -10.43
C GLU A 81 -15.87 -7.07 -11.07
N ARG A 82 -16.15 -5.77 -10.91
CA ARG A 82 -17.32 -5.12 -11.51
C ARG A 82 -17.23 -4.99 -13.03
N ARG A 83 -16.03 -4.79 -13.57
CA ARG A 83 -15.78 -4.73 -15.03
C ARG A 83 -15.80 -6.11 -15.68
N SER A 84 -15.35 -7.14 -14.96
CA SER A 84 -15.32 -8.52 -15.42
C SER A 84 -16.68 -9.23 -15.32
N ARG A 85 -17.67 -8.61 -14.66
CA ARG A 85 -19.04 -9.13 -14.62
C ARG A 85 -19.80 -8.64 -15.87
N PRO A 86 -20.11 -9.51 -16.85
CA PRO A 86 -20.94 -9.10 -17.97
C PRO A 86 -22.33 -8.68 -17.45
N LEU A 87 -22.86 -7.58 -17.98
CA LEU A 87 -24.25 -7.17 -17.78
C LEU A 87 -25.15 -8.30 -18.30
N GLY A 88 -25.69 -9.13 -17.40
CA GLY A 88 -26.50 -10.26 -17.80
C GLY A 88 -27.04 -11.05 -16.62
N SER A 89 -28.18 -10.60 -16.10
CA SER A 89 -29.25 -11.43 -15.52
C SER A 89 -30.53 -10.61 -15.59
#